data_AF-A0A4S4EF00-F1
#
_entry.id   AF-A0A4S4EF00-F1
#
_cell.length_a   1.000
_cell.length_b   1.000
_cell.length_c   1.000
_cell.angle_alpha   90.00
_cell.angle_beta   90.00
_cell.angle_gamma   90.00
#
_symmetry.space_group_name_H-M   'P 1'
#
loop_
_entity.id
_entity.type
_entity.pdbx_description
1 polymer ?
#
loop_
_entity_poly.entity_id
_entity_poly.type
_entity_poly.pdbx_seq_one_letter_code
_entity_poly.pdbx_strand_id
1 'polypeptide(L)'
;MEGEDLSNPNKTLDPTYSHPKHTAMLERLSNRKQPFLSRNPDSHPFESTNSFLSRFSQSKHSIDSDLTRCRQSTDPDSKSTLKSDLEAVSISISDLEKLVAENSYFLPSYEVRTCLQTISSLKQSLENVTSEVFPKKKFAFKSKKASSGVLDKTEIENHDVDLEKPSFIVPDLPGFRNMENEVLVKEFKGSEMGEFSISDLNSCEVRLTGCLRAIFIHRLKNCKVYTGPVFGSVLIEEVEGCVFVLASHQIRVHHARASDFYLRVRSRPIIEDCSGVRFAPYCLSYDGIERDLKESNLDEETGNWANVDDFKWLKAVQSPNWEILPESESVGGVTILNSDK
;
A
#
# COMPACT_ATOMS: atom_id res chain seq x y z
N MET A 1 29.90 -32.43 -45.81
CA MET A 1 29.74 -33.30 -44.64
C MET A 1 30.15 -32.57 -43.37
N GLU A 2 29.24 -31.93 -42.62
CA GLU A 2 27.89 -31.40 -42.90
C GLU A 2 27.38 -30.72 -41.61
N GLY A 3 26.40 -29.81 -41.71
CA GLY A 3 25.93 -28.96 -40.61
C GLY A 3 26.62 -27.58 -40.59
N GLU A 4 25.95 -26.42 -40.66
CA GLU A 4 24.51 -26.07 -40.50
C GLU A 4 23.88 -26.53 -39.16
N ASP A 5 23.11 -25.72 -38.41
CA ASP A 5 23.09 -24.26 -38.24
C ASP A 5 22.53 -23.99 -36.80
N LEU A 6 21.97 -22.87 -36.32
CA LEU A 6 21.46 -21.62 -36.91
C LEU A 6 21.61 -20.48 -35.88
N SER A 7 21.68 -19.23 -36.34
CA SER A 7 21.57 -18.04 -35.49
C SER A 7 20.23 -17.97 -34.73
N ASN A 8 20.24 -17.51 -33.46
CA ASN A 8 19.02 -17.35 -32.65
C ASN A 8 18.74 -15.86 -32.33
N PRO A 9 17.73 -15.21 -32.94
CA PRO A 9 17.52 -13.77 -32.85
C PRO A 9 16.37 -13.30 -31.92
N ASN A 10 16.62 -12.18 -31.25
CA ASN A 10 15.65 -11.13 -30.84
C ASN A 10 14.50 -11.41 -29.81
N LYS A 11 14.55 -10.59 -28.75
CA LYS A 11 13.46 -9.71 -28.24
C LYS A 11 12.33 -10.25 -27.33
N THR A 12 12.46 -9.88 -26.06
CA THR A 12 11.49 -9.08 -25.26
C THR A 12 9.98 -9.34 -25.39
N LEU A 13 9.37 -9.76 -24.28
CA LEU A 13 7.99 -9.41 -23.91
C LEU A 13 8.01 -8.81 -22.49
N ASP A 14 7.21 -7.75 -22.26
CA ASP A 14 7.23 -6.96 -21.02
C ASP A 14 6.48 -7.61 -19.85
N PRO A 15 7.07 -7.67 -18.64
CA PRO A 15 6.37 -8.10 -17.42
C PRO A 15 5.66 -6.91 -16.74
N THR A 16 4.59 -6.40 -17.33
CA THR A 16 3.73 -5.39 -16.69
C THR A 16 2.43 -6.00 -16.13
N TYR A 17 1.85 -5.34 -15.12
CA TYR A 17 0.61 -5.72 -14.44
C TYR A 17 0.63 -7.01 -13.59
N SER A 18 1.43 -7.00 -12.51
CA SER A 18 0.98 -7.58 -11.24
C SER A 18 0.90 -6.48 -10.18
N HIS A 19 -0.19 -6.41 -9.41
CA HIS A 19 -0.39 -5.31 -8.45
C HIS A 19 0.54 -5.47 -7.24
N PRO A 20 1.29 -4.43 -6.80
CA PRO A 20 2.21 -4.54 -5.66
C PRO A 20 1.50 -4.85 -4.33
N LYS A 21 0.25 -4.40 -4.18
CA LYS A 21 -0.65 -4.74 -3.06
C LYS A 21 -0.90 -6.26 -2.97
N HIS A 22 -0.85 -6.98 -4.09
CA HIS A 22 -0.92 -8.45 -4.13
C HIS A 22 0.42 -9.07 -3.70
N THR A 23 1.55 -8.64 -4.26
CA THR A 23 2.89 -9.15 -3.91
C THR A 23 3.17 -9.04 -2.41
N ALA A 24 2.86 -7.90 -1.78
CA ALA A 24 3.00 -7.68 -0.34
C ALA A 24 1.99 -8.46 0.53
N MET A 25 0.92 -9.00 -0.07
CA MET A 25 0.01 -9.95 0.59
C MET A 25 0.56 -11.39 0.51
N LEU A 26 1.09 -11.79 -0.66
CA LEU A 26 1.72 -13.09 -0.84
C LEU A 26 2.97 -13.25 0.06
N GLU A 27 3.77 -12.19 0.21
CA GLU A 27 4.96 -12.20 1.07
C GLU A 27 4.61 -12.34 2.57
N ARG A 28 3.54 -11.66 3.03
CA ARG A 28 3.00 -11.84 4.38
C ARG A 28 2.49 -13.25 4.63
N LEU A 29 1.94 -13.93 3.61
CA LEU A 29 1.55 -15.33 3.70
C LEU A 29 2.79 -16.25 3.74
N SER A 30 3.80 -16.03 2.89
CA SER A 30 5.02 -16.87 2.85
C SER A 30 5.89 -16.76 4.11
N ASN A 31 5.82 -15.64 4.83
CA ASN A 31 6.56 -15.44 6.08
C ASN A 31 5.76 -15.87 7.33
N ARG A 32 4.50 -16.31 7.19
CA ARG A 32 3.65 -16.75 8.31
C ARG A 32 3.97 -18.19 8.75
N LYS A 33 5.18 -18.40 9.28
CA LYS A 33 5.48 -19.61 10.07
C LYS A 33 4.52 -19.66 11.27
N GLN A 34 3.58 -20.58 11.27
CA GLN A 34 2.69 -20.75 12.43
C GLN A 34 3.50 -21.28 13.63
N PRO A 35 3.28 -20.77 14.86
CA PRO A 35 3.81 -21.41 16.05
C PRO A 35 3.17 -22.79 16.23
N PHE A 36 3.92 -23.75 16.75
CA PHE A 36 3.45 -25.11 17.00
C PHE A 36 2.21 -25.12 17.91
N LEU A 37 1.05 -25.46 17.34
CA LEU A 37 -0.14 -25.90 18.07
C LEU A 37 -0.61 -27.24 17.49
N SER A 38 -1.04 -28.12 18.39
CA SER A 38 -0.93 -29.56 18.16
C SER A 38 -2.11 -30.19 17.42
N ARG A 39 -1.74 -31.10 16.50
CA ARG A 39 -2.43 -32.38 16.23
C ARG A 39 -3.70 -32.36 15.37
N ASN A 40 -3.55 -32.88 14.15
CA ASN A 40 -4.52 -33.83 13.58
C ASN A 40 -3.72 -35.09 13.15
N PRO A 41 -4.10 -36.34 13.50
CA PRO A 41 -3.19 -37.49 13.35
C PRO A 41 -2.99 -38.01 11.92
N ASP A 42 -3.92 -37.73 11.01
CA ASP A 42 -4.05 -38.47 9.74
C ASP A 42 -3.43 -37.78 8.51
N SER A 43 -2.73 -36.64 8.69
CA SER A 43 -1.97 -36.00 7.61
C SER A 43 -0.57 -36.63 7.47
N HIS A 44 -0.29 -37.19 6.29
CA HIS A 44 0.89 -38.02 6.02
C HIS A 44 2.23 -37.37 6.44
N PRO A 45 3.13 -38.12 7.14
CA PRO A 45 4.44 -37.59 7.51
C PRO A 45 5.31 -37.31 6.28
N PHE A 46 5.72 -36.05 6.13
CA PHE A 46 6.73 -35.57 5.17
C PHE A 46 6.44 -35.90 3.70
N GLU A 47 5.47 -35.21 3.11
CA GLU A 47 5.52 -34.97 1.66
C GLU A 47 6.79 -34.17 1.33
N SER A 48 7.66 -34.72 0.50
CA SER A 48 8.87 -34.01 0.04
C SER A 48 8.49 -32.85 -0.89
N THR A 49 9.23 -31.74 -0.82
CA THR A 49 9.06 -30.55 -1.69
C THR A 49 8.89 -30.90 -3.17
N ASN A 50 9.66 -31.88 -3.68
CA ASN A 50 9.57 -32.34 -5.07
C ASN A 50 8.24 -33.03 -5.42
N SER A 51 7.63 -33.74 -4.46
CA SER A 51 6.31 -34.36 -4.64
C SER A 51 5.22 -33.30 -4.69
N PHE A 52 5.25 -32.33 -3.76
CA PHE A 52 4.37 -31.17 -3.79
C PHE A 52 4.50 -30.41 -5.13
N LEU A 53 5.72 -30.07 -5.56
CA LEU A 53 5.95 -29.35 -6.83
C LEU A 53 5.50 -30.15 -8.06
N SER A 54 5.61 -31.48 -8.02
CA SER A 54 5.08 -32.37 -9.07
C SER A 54 3.54 -32.32 -9.12
N ARG A 55 2.85 -32.39 -7.97
CA ARG A 55 1.38 -32.27 -7.89
C ARG A 55 0.90 -30.88 -8.30
N PHE A 56 1.57 -29.83 -7.82
CA PHE A 56 1.29 -28.44 -8.14
C PHE A 56 1.42 -28.19 -9.65
N SER A 57 2.53 -28.62 -10.25
CA SER A 57 2.74 -28.48 -11.70
C SER A 57 1.78 -29.34 -12.52
N GLN A 58 1.45 -30.56 -12.10
CA GLN A 58 0.43 -31.39 -12.77
C GLN A 58 -0.95 -30.72 -12.76
N SER A 59 -1.40 -30.20 -11.60
CA SER A 59 -2.66 -29.45 -11.49
C SER A 59 -2.66 -28.21 -12.37
N LYS A 60 -1.56 -27.44 -12.37
CA LYS A 60 -1.38 -26.28 -13.24
C LYS A 60 -1.51 -26.63 -14.73
N HIS A 61 -0.86 -27.70 -15.20
CA HIS A 61 -0.99 -28.14 -16.59
C HIS A 61 -2.40 -28.61 -16.96
N SER A 62 -3.16 -29.20 -16.03
CA SER A 62 -4.59 -29.48 -16.27
C SER A 62 -5.36 -28.18 -16.47
N ILE A 63 -5.22 -27.21 -15.57
CA ILE A 63 -5.92 -25.92 -15.64
C ILE A 63 -5.56 -25.16 -16.94
N ASP A 64 -4.28 -25.13 -17.33
CA ASP A 64 -3.85 -24.53 -18.61
C ASP A 64 -4.46 -25.27 -19.83
N SER A 65 -4.65 -26.60 -19.75
CA SER A 65 -5.30 -27.43 -20.78
C SER A 65 -6.81 -27.20 -20.86
N ASP A 66 -7.50 -27.13 -19.72
CA ASP A 66 -8.94 -26.84 -19.65
C ASP A 66 -9.25 -25.40 -20.11
N LEU A 67 -8.42 -24.42 -19.74
CA LEU A 67 -8.51 -23.04 -20.24
C LEU A 67 -8.28 -22.94 -21.76
N THR A 68 -7.30 -23.67 -22.29
CA THR A 68 -7.05 -23.68 -23.75
C THR A 68 -8.16 -24.40 -24.53
N ARG A 69 -8.76 -25.47 -23.98
CA ARG A 69 -10.00 -26.06 -24.53
C ARG A 69 -11.14 -25.03 -24.57
N CYS A 70 -11.35 -24.29 -23.48
CA CYS A 70 -12.41 -23.26 -23.42
C CYS A 70 -12.22 -22.15 -24.46
N ARG A 71 -10.99 -21.74 -24.77
CA ARG A 71 -10.70 -20.72 -25.82
C ARG A 71 -10.90 -21.20 -27.24
N GLN A 72 -10.73 -22.50 -27.50
CA GLN A 72 -10.81 -23.08 -28.84
C GLN A 72 -12.24 -23.51 -29.23
N SER A 73 -13.17 -23.56 -28.28
CA SER A 73 -14.57 -23.93 -28.54
C SER A 73 -15.38 -22.75 -29.10
N THR A 74 -15.55 -22.73 -30.42
CA THR A 74 -16.30 -21.68 -31.14
C THR A 74 -17.78 -22.02 -31.39
N ASP A 75 -18.30 -23.12 -30.82
CA ASP A 75 -19.64 -23.63 -31.12
C ASP A 75 -20.75 -22.89 -30.32
N PRO A 76 -21.75 -22.27 -30.98
CA PRO A 76 -22.79 -21.50 -30.29
C PRO A 76 -23.62 -22.24 -29.25
N ASP A 77 -23.83 -23.55 -29.40
CA ASP A 77 -24.69 -24.37 -28.53
C ASP A 77 -23.94 -24.90 -27.29
N SER A 78 -22.61 -24.88 -27.30
CA SER A 78 -21.77 -25.37 -26.19
C SER A 78 -21.69 -24.46 -24.96
N LYS A 79 -22.45 -23.34 -24.93
CA LYS A 79 -22.33 -22.30 -23.89
C LYS A 79 -22.69 -22.75 -22.47
N SER A 80 -23.59 -23.71 -22.30
CA SER A 80 -23.90 -24.31 -20.99
C SER A 80 -22.71 -25.12 -20.48
N THR A 81 -22.15 -25.97 -21.33
CA THR A 81 -20.93 -26.76 -21.06
C THR A 81 -19.74 -25.84 -20.75
N LEU A 82 -19.49 -24.82 -21.58
CA LEU A 82 -18.40 -23.86 -21.36
C LEU A 82 -18.53 -23.09 -20.05
N LYS A 83 -19.75 -22.77 -19.61
CA LYS A 83 -19.96 -22.18 -18.28
C LYS A 83 -19.61 -23.17 -17.16
N SER A 84 -20.00 -24.44 -17.31
CA SER A 84 -19.67 -25.51 -16.36
C SER A 84 -18.16 -25.79 -16.29
N ASP A 85 -17.47 -25.80 -17.43
CA ASP A 85 -16.01 -25.98 -17.52
C ASP A 85 -15.27 -24.81 -16.86
N LEU A 86 -15.69 -23.56 -17.09
CA LEU A 86 -15.10 -22.38 -16.43
C LEU A 86 -15.35 -22.36 -14.92
N GLU A 87 -16.52 -22.84 -14.46
CA GLU A 87 -16.81 -23.01 -13.02
C GLU A 87 -15.97 -24.14 -12.41
N ALA A 88 -15.76 -25.26 -13.11
CA ALA A 88 -14.86 -26.33 -12.68
C ALA A 88 -13.38 -25.90 -12.63
N VAL A 89 -12.92 -25.08 -13.58
CA VAL A 89 -11.59 -24.46 -13.55
C VAL A 89 -11.44 -23.51 -12.36
N SER A 90 -12.47 -22.70 -12.05
CA SER A 90 -12.47 -21.80 -10.89
C SER A 90 -12.32 -22.57 -9.56
N ILE A 91 -13.02 -23.70 -9.43
CA ILE A 91 -12.88 -24.63 -8.30
C ILE A 91 -11.45 -25.19 -8.25
N SER A 92 -10.94 -25.70 -9.38
CA SER A 92 -9.59 -26.29 -9.48
C SER A 92 -8.47 -25.30 -9.08
N ILE A 93 -8.61 -24.02 -9.42
CA ILE A 93 -7.68 -22.97 -8.99
C ILE A 93 -7.78 -22.71 -7.48
N SER A 94 -8.99 -22.80 -6.91
CA SER A 94 -9.23 -22.61 -5.47
C SER A 94 -8.69 -23.79 -4.64
N ASP A 95 -8.80 -25.02 -5.15
CA ASP A 95 -8.16 -26.20 -4.56
C ASP A 95 -6.62 -26.13 -4.65
N LEU A 96 -6.08 -25.54 -5.73
CA LEU A 96 -4.64 -25.29 -5.87
C LEU A 96 -4.14 -24.23 -4.86
N GLU A 97 -4.93 -23.19 -4.57
CA GLU A 97 -4.65 -22.23 -3.47
C GLU A 97 -4.65 -22.92 -2.10
N LYS A 98 -5.66 -23.75 -1.84
CA LYS A 98 -5.75 -24.54 -0.61
C LYS A 98 -4.54 -25.46 -0.44
N LEU A 99 -4.14 -26.16 -1.51
CA LEU A 99 -2.97 -27.04 -1.51
C LEU A 99 -1.68 -26.28 -1.16
N VAL A 100 -1.48 -25.07 -1.71
CA VAL A 100 -0.33 -24.21 -1.34
C VAL A 100 -0.41 -23.78 0.12
N ALA A 101 -1.59 -23.39 0.62
CA ALA A 101 -1.76 -22.97 2.00
C ALA A 101 -1.47 -24.10 3.01
N GLU A 102 -2.01 -25.30 2.77
CA GLU A 102 -1.84 -26.47 3.65
C GLU A 102 -0.38 -26.99 3.68
N ASN A 103 0.36 -26.85 2.58
CA ASN A 103 1.76 -27.31 2.49
C ASN A 103 2.80 -26.21 2.77
N SER A 104 2.38 -24.94 2.92
CA SER A 104 3.27 -23.78 3.09
C SER A 104 4.31 -23.88 4.22
N TYR A 105 4.08 -24.74 5.23
CA TYR A 105 4.96 -24.88 6.40
C TYR A 105 6.31 -25.54 6.14
N PHE A 106 6.46 -26.34 5.07
CA PHE A 106 7.73 -27.03 4.73
C PHE A 106 8.36 -26.55 3.41
N LEU A 107 7.67 -25.68 2.67
CA LEU A 107 8.14 -25.18 1.38
C LEU A 107 9.12 -24.00 1.57
N PRO A 108 10.23 -23.93 0.81
CA PRO A 108 11.08 -22.75 0.80
C PRO A 108 10.31 -21.50 0.36
N SER A 109 10.61 -20.34 0.94
CA SER A 109 9.93 -19.07 0.64
C SER A 109 10.07 -18.61 -0.82
N TYR A 110 10.99 -19.20 -1.59
CA TYR A 110 11.02 -19.05 -3.05
C TYR A 110 9.88 -19.83 -3.73
N GLU A 111 9.73 -21.13 -3.42
CA GLU A 111 8.66 -21.98 -3.98
C GLU A 111 7.27 -21.45 -3.63
N VAL A 112 7.04 -21.03 -2.37
CA VAL A 112 5.74 -20.47 -1.96
C VAL A 112 5.38 -19.23 -2.79
N ARG A 113 6.33 -18.33 -3.06
CA ARG A 113 6.09 -17.15 -3.90
C ARG A 113 5.84 -17.54 -5.36
N THR A 114 6.62 -18.47 -5.91
CA THR A 114 6.44 -18.99 -7.28
C THR A 114 5.08 -19.64 -7.49
N CYS A 115 4.61 -20.46 -6.54
CA CYS A 115 3.29 -21.08 -6.58
C CYS A 115 2.16 -20.04 -6.53
N LEU A 116 2.22 -19.08 -5.61
CA LEU A 116 1.20 -18.04 -5.46
C LEU A 116 1.16 -17.08 -6.67
N GLN A 117 2.32 -16.75 -7.26
CA GLN A 117 2.38 -15.98 -8.51
C GLN A 117 1.77 -16.77 -9.69
N THR A 118 2.02 -18.08 -9.76
CA THR A 118 1.45 -18.95 -10.78
C THR A 118 -0.08 -18.98 -10.70
N ILE A 119 -0.63 -19.18 -9.49
CA ILE A 119 -2.08 -19.11 -9.22
C ILE A 119 -2.68 -17.77 -9.67
N SER A 120 -2.01 -16.65 -9.37
CA SER A 120 -2.46 -15.32 -9.79
C SER A 120 -2.59 -15.22 -11.32
N SER A 121 -1.65 -15.81 -12.06
CA SER A 121 -1.68 -15.87 -13.52
C SER A 121 -2.82 -16.76 -14.03
N LEU A 122 -3.10 -17.90 -13.38
CA LEU A 122 -4.25 -18.75 -13.74
C LEU A 122 -5.60 -18.03 -13.52
N LYS A 123 -5.76 -17.26 -12.44
CA LYS A 123 -6.96 -16.44 -12.20
C LYS A 123 -7.15 -15.36 -13.27
N GLN A 124 -6.07 -14.66 -13.66
CA GLN A 124 -6.12 -13.66 -14.72
C GLN A 124 -6.45 -14.30 -16.09
N SER A 125 -5.87 -15.46 -16.39
CA SER A 125 -6.22 -16.24 -17.58
C SER A 125 -7.70 -16.65 -17.57
N LEU A 126 -8.24 -17.14 -16.45
CA LEU A 126 -9.66 -17.48 -16.33
C LEU A 126 -10.58 -16.28 -16.60
N GLU A 127 -10.26 -15.09 -16.06
CA GLU A 127 -11.05 -13.88 -16.33
C GLU A 127 -10.98 -13.46 -17.81
N ASN A 128 -9.79 -13.52 -18.42
CA ASN A 128 -9.60 -13.24 -19.85
C ASN A 128 -10.45 -14.18 -20.70
N VAL A 129 -10.35 -15.51 -20.51
CA VAL A 129 -11.14 -16.51 -21.26
C VAL A 129 -12.64 -16.32 -21.03
N THR A 130 -13.05 -16.03 -19.79
CA THR A 130 -14.47 -15.75 -19.48
C THR A 130 -14.96 -14.50 -20.24
N SER A 131 -14.11 -13.49 -20.42
CA SER A 131 -14.45 -12.29 -21.19
C SER A 131 -14.50 -12.50 -22.71
N GLU A 132 -13.71 -13.45 -23.24
CA GLU A 132 -13.68 -13.84 -24.65
C GLU A 132 -14.89 -14.70 -25.03
N VAL A 133 -15.22 -15.69 -24.19
CA VAL A 133 -16.36 -16.62 -24.40
C VAL A 133 -17.70 -15.95 -24.06
N PHE A 134 -17.73 -15.07 -23.06
CA PHE A 134 -18.91 -14.30 -22.66
C PHE A 134 -18.64 -12.78 -22.72
N PRO A 135 -18.58 -12.18 -23.92
CA PRO A 135 -18.32 -10.76 -24.09
C PRO A 135 -19.44 -9.91 -23.48
N LYS A 136 -19.19 -9.41 -22.26
CA LYS A 136 -20.10 -8.54 -21.52
C LYS A 136 -20.39 -7.29 -22.37
N LYS A 137 -21.67 -7.05 -22.68
CA LYS A 137 -22.12 -5.87 -23.43
C LYS A 137 -21.72 -4.58 -22.69
N LYS A 138 -20.65 -3.93 -23.13
CA LYS A 138 -20.31 -2.57 -22.70
C LYS A 138 -21.48 -1.65 -23.08
N PHE A 139 -21.94 -0.81 -22.16
CA PHE A 139 -23.04 0.13 -22.38
C PHE A 139 -22.65 1.19 -23.43
N ALA A 140 -22.97 0.92 -24.69
CA ALA A 140 -22.70 1.84 -25.79
C ALA A 140 -23.75 2.97 -25.83
N PHE A 141 -23.44 4.08 -25.18
CA PHE A 141 -24.20 5.33 -25.35
C PHE A 141 -24.13 5.78 -26.81
N LYS A 142 -25.24 5.66 -27.54
CA LYS A 142 -25.35 6.13 -28.93
C LYS A 142 -25.38 7.66 -28.97
N SER A 143 -24.22 8.28 -29.20
CA SER A 143 -24.18 9.64 -29.73
C SER A 143 -24.97 9.72 -31.03
N LYS A 144 -25.81 10.76 -31.17
CA LYS A 144 -26.76 10.90 -32.27
C LYS A 144 -26.63 12.30 -32.88
N LYS A 145 -26.28 12.38 -34.16
CA LYS A 145 -26.14 13.67 -34.88
C LYS A 145 -27.52 14.30 -35.11
N ALA A 146 -27.59 15.63 -35.12
CA ALA A 146 -28.81 16.40 -34.84
C ALA A 146 -29.58 16.91 -36.09
N SER A 147 -30.87 17.25 -35.88
CA SER A 147 -31.62 18.22 -36.70
C SER A 147 -32.87 18.76 -35.97
N SER A 148 -32.85 20.06 -35.63
CA SER A 148 -33.99 21.02 -35.52
C SER A 148 -35.35 20.62 -34.88
N GLY A 149 -35.77 21.35 -33.83
CA GLY A 149 -37.14 21.33 -33.27
C GLY A 149 -37.35 22.32 -32.11
N VAL A 150 -37.76 23.56 -32.43
CA VAL A 150 -37.80 24.78 -31.57
C VAL A 150 -38.81 24.76 -30.39
N LEU A 151 -38.54 25.62 -29.36
CA LEU A 151 -39.34 26.00 -28.14
C LEU A 151 -39.29 24.99 -26.96
N ASP A 152 -39.31 25.37 -25.67
CA ASP A 152 -39.32 26.70 -24.99
C ASP A 152 -38.76 26.61 -23.53
N LYS A 153 -37.98 27.60 -23.07
CA LYS A 153 -37.48 27.91 -21.68
C LYS A 153 -36.72 26.78 -20.91
N THR A 154 -35.74 27.05 -20.03
CA THR A 154 -35.24 28.31 -19.39
C THR A 154 -33.70 28.34 -19.33
N GLU A 155 -33.16 29.54 -19.11
CA GLU A 155 -31.78 29.98 -18.77
C GLU A 155 -30.88 28.97 -17.99
N ILE A 156 -29.60 28.74 -18.38
CA ILE A 156 -28.37 29.55 -18.12
C ILE A 156 -27.92 29.43 -16.63
N GLU A 157 -26.67 29.06 -16.26
CA GLU A 157 -25.43 28.86 -17.03
C GLU A 157 -24.44 27.84 -16.41
N ASN A 158 -23.27 27.70 -17.05
CA ASN A 158 -22.16 26.77 -16.77
C ASN A 158 -21.62 26.79 -15.33
N HIS A 159 -21.08 25.65 -14.86
CA HIS A 159 -19.62 25.59 -14.68
C HIS A 159 -19.03 24.17 -14.81
N ASP A 160 -17.81 24.12 -15.33
CA ASP A 160 -16.94 22.94 -15.41
C ASP A 160 -16.15 22.80 -14.11
N VAL A 161 -16.19 21.62 -13.48
CA VAL A 161 -15.31 21.19 -12.37
C VAL A 161 -15.15 19.67 -12.42
N ASP A 162 -13.91 19.21 -12.60
CA ASP A 162 -13.52 17.81 -12.40
C ASP A 162 -13.58 17.46 -10.90
N LEU A 163 -14.44 16.52 -10.53
CA LEU A 163 -14.61 16.07 -9.14
C LEU A 163 -13.91 14.74 -8.93
N GLU A 164 -12.59 14.82 -8.75
CA GLU A 164 -11.86 13.80 -7.99
C GLU A 164 -12.59 13.56 -6.66
N LYS A 165 -12.79 12.28 -6.31
CA LYS A 165 -13.32 11.95 -4.99
C LYS A 165 -12.24 12.27 -3.94
N PRO A 166 -12.49 13.16 -2.96
CA PRO A 166 -11.61 13.24 -1.79
C PRO A 166 -11.64 11.88 -1.08
N SER A 167 -10.51 11.21 -1.05
CA SER A 167 -10.35 9.89 -0.40
C SER A 167 -10.42 9.93 1.12
N PHE A 168 -10.43 11.13 1.70
CA PHE A 168 -10.35 11.36 3.13
C PHE A 168 -11.56 12.15 3.65
N ILE A 169 -12.47 11.46 4.34
CA ILE A 169 -13.40 12.11 5.27
C ILE A 169 -12.60 12.36 6.55
N VAL A 170 -12.18 13.61 6.78
CA VAL A 170 -11.66 14.02 8.08
C VAL A 170 -12.79 13.81 9.10
N PRO A 171 -12.65 12.93 10.11
CA PRO A 171 -13.67 12.79 11.14
C PRO A 171 -13.69 14.05 12.01
N ASP A 172 -14.79 14.29 12.72
CA ASP A 172 -14.92 15.44 13.64
C ASP A 172 -14.06 15.24 14.90
N LEU A 173 -12.75 15.40 14.70
CA LEU A 173 -11.70 15.26 15.70
C LEU A 173 -11.25 16.64 16.19
N PRO A 174 -10.89 16.77 17.48
CA PRO A 174 -10.25 17.98 17.99
C PRO A 174 -8.95 18.23 17.23
N GLY A 175 -8.68 19.49 16.91
CA GLY A 175 -7.57 19.82 16.03
C GLY A 175 -7.38 21.31 15.76
N PHE A 176 -6.23 21.65 15.19
CA PHE A 176 -5.96 22.96 14.63
C PHE A 176 -6.38 22.98 13.16
N ARG A 177 -7.13 24.00 12.73
CA ARG A 177 -7.73 24.08 11.39
C ARG A 177 -7.76 25.52 10.85
N ASN A 178 -7.40 25.71 9.59
CA ASN A 178 -7.51 26.99 8.86
C ASN A 178 -6.73 28.13 9.54
N MET A 179 -5.44 27.93 9.83
CA MET A 179 -4.60 28.88 10.57
C MET A 179 -3.33 29.23 9.78
N GLU A 180 -2.90 30.49 9.84
CA GLU A 180 -1.81 31.01 9.01
C GLU A 180 -0.86 31.94 9.80
N ASN A 181 0.46 31.71 9.69
CA ASN A 181 1.52 32.42 10.41
C ASN A 181 1.43 32.39 11.97
N GLU A 182 0.79 31.38 12.56
CA GLU A 182 0.61 31.25 14.02
C GLU A 182 1.49 30.17 14.67
N VAL A 183 1.77 30.35 15.97
CA VAL A 183 2.46 29.35 16.82
C VAL A 183 1.45 28.68 17.74
N LEU A 184 1.17 27.41 17.50
CA LEU A 184 0.07 26.66 18.09
C LEU A 184 0.60 25.63 19.08
N VAL A 185 0.23 25.75 20.35
CA VAL A 185 0.75 24.91 21.44
C VAL A 185 -0.39 24.15 22.13
N LYS A 186 -0.25 22.84 22.31
CA LYS A 186 -1.19 22.01 23.08
C LYS A 186 -0.46 20.91 23.83
N GLU A 187 -0.73 20.85 25.14
CA GLU A 187 -0.22 19.83 26.05
C GLU A 187 -1.28 18.72 26.26
N PHE A 188 -0.86 17.46 26.20
CA PHE A 188 -1.67 16.26 26.41
C PHE A 188 -1.21 15.53 27.67
N LYS A 189 -1.87 15.82 28.80
CA LYS A 189 -1.63 15.15 30.08
C LYS A 189 -2.21 13.74 30.03
N GLY A 190 -1.49 12.74 30.58
CA GLY A 190 -1.61 11.30 30.29
C GLY A 190 -2.97 10.58 30.43
N SER A 191 -4.07 11.28 30.71
CA SER A 191 -5.44 10.78 30.55
C SER A 191 -6.07 11.17 29.19
N GLU A 192 -5.60 12.24 28.54
CA GLU A 192 -6.08 12.73 27.24
C GLU A 192 -5.39 11.99 26.05
N MET A 193 -5.38 10.65 26.06
CA MET A 193 -4.88 9.83 24.94
C MET A 193 -5.84 9.84 23.74
N GLY A 194 -6.10 11.03 23.21
CA GLY A 194 -7.01 11.27 22.09
C GLY A 194 -6.37 11.05 20.72
N GLU A 195 -7.20 11.29 19.70
CA GLU A 195 -6.78 11.46 18.32
C GLU A 195 -6.84 12.95 17.99
N PHE A 196 -5.83 13.49 17.30
CA PHE A 196 -5.73 14.93 17.03
C PHE A 196 -5.53 15.20 15.54
N SER A 197 -6.18 16.26 15.04
CA SER A 197 -6.09 16.66 13.64
C SER A 197 -5.32 17.97 13.50
N ILE A 198 -4.51 18.09 12.45
CA ILE A 198 -3.89 19.35 12.03
C ILE A 198 -4.23 19.48 10.55
N SER A 199 -5.09 20.42 10.16
CA SER A 199 -5.46 20.61 8.76
C SER A 199 -5.46 22.05 8.29
N ASP A 200 -5.18 22.29 7.01
CA ASP A 200 -5.35 23.61 6.39
C ASP A 200 -4.49 24.70 7.08
N LEU A 201 -3.19 24.43 7.24
CA LEU A 201 -2.24 25.31 7.92
C LEU A 201 -1.17 25.84 6.95
N ASN A 202 -0.89 27.15 6.97
CA ASN A 202 0.18 27.77 6.18
C ASN A 202 1.18 28.54 7.06
N SER A 203 2.47 28.23 6.91
CA SER A 203 3.58 28.94 7.57
C SER A 203 3.47 28.98 9.11
N CYS A 204 2.78 28.00 9.70
CA CYS A 204 2.54 27.86 11.12
C CYS A 204 3.57 26.96 11.81
N GLU A 205 3.73 27.13 13.12
CA GLU A 205 4.55 26.25 13.96
C GLU A 205 3.68 25.57 15.04
N VAL A 206 3.51 24.26 14.93
CA VAL A 206 2.72 23.45 15.86
C VAL A 206 3.62 22.72 16.84
N ARG A 207 3.30 22.80 18.14
CA ARG A 207 4.02 22.16 19.25
C ARG A 207 3.04 21.36 20.09
N LEU A 208 3.05 20.04 19.93
CA LEU A 208 2.25 19.11 20.74
C LEU A 208 3.17 18.42 21.76
N THR A 209 2.95 18.62 23.06
CA THR A 209 3.69 17.95 24.13
C THR A 209 2.84 16.91 24.84
N GLY A 210 3.44 15.84 25.33
CA GLY A 210 2.73 14.70 25.93
C GLY A 210 2.37 13.59 24.93
N CYS A 211 1.49 12.70 25.37
CA CYS A 211 1.20 11.42 24.71
C CYS A 211 -0.12 11.44 23.91
N LEU A 212 -0.08 11.02 22.64
CA LEU A 212 -1.26 10.93 21.77
C LEU A 212 -1.50 9.50 21.27
N ARG A 213 -2.75 9.18 20.87
CA ARG A 213 -3.08 7.87 20.26
C ARG A 213 -2.85 7.83 18.76
N ALA A 214 -3.30 8.85 18.04
CA ALA A 214 -3.06 9.01 16.60
C ALA A 214 -3.06 10.50 16.21
N ILE A 215 -2.39 10.84 15.11
CA ILE A 215 -2.38 12.19 14.56
C ILE A 215 -2.69 12.14 13.06
N PHE A 216 -3.59 13.03 12.61
CA PHE A 216 -4.00 13.18 11.22
C PHE A 216 -3.60 14.57 10.71
N ILE A 217 -2.62 14.63 9.81
CA ILE A 217 -2.06 15.86 9.25
C ILE A 217 -2.50 15.97 7.79
N HIS A 218 -3.15 17.06 7.39
CA HIS A 218 -3.72 17.21 6.04
C HIS A 218 -3.62 18.64 5.48
N ARG A 219 -3.10 18.83 4.26
CA ARG A 219 -3.00 20.17 3.62
C ARG A 219 -2.20 21.18 4.46
N LEU A 220 -0.91 20.90 4.66
CA LEU A 220 0.04 21.82 5.32
C LEU A 220 1.04 22.39 4.32
N LYS A 221 1.33 23.69 4.42
CA LYS A 221 2.36 24.37 3.60
C LYS A 221 3.32 25.19 4.44
N ASN A 222 4.63 25.04 4.21
CA ASN A 222 5.70 25.76 4.92
C ASN A 222 5.65 25.65 6.47
N CYS A 223 4.97 24.62 6.99
CA CYS A 223 4.71 24.47 8.42
C CYS A 223 5.80 23.67 9.13
N LYS A 224 5.96 23.94 10.42
CA LYS A 224 6.79 23.13 11.33
C LYS A 224 5.87 22.42 12.31
N VAL A 225 6.03 21.11 12.48
CA VAL A 225 5.20 20.31 13.38
C VAL A 225 6.10 19.46 14.28
N TYR A 226 6.12 19.82 15.56
CA TYR A 226 6.86 19.14 16.61
C TYR A 226 5.87 18.38 17.51
N THR A 227 6.01 17.06 17.64
CA THR A 227 5.12 16.27 18.51
C THR A 227 5.90 15.40 19.49
N GLY A 228 5.37 15.29 20.69
CA GLY A 228 5.63 14.18 21.58
C GLY A 228 5.16 12.82 21.01
N PRO A 229 5.29 11.75 21.80
CA PRO A 229 5.14 10.38 21.32
C PRO A 229 3.71 9.96 21.01
N VAL A 230 3.54 9.23 19.90
CA VAL A 230 2.26 8.74 19.39
C VAL A 230 2.20 7.21 19.50
N PHE A 231 1.34 6.70 20.38
CA PHE A 231 1.19 5.26 20.67
C PHE A 231 0.74 4.42 19.46
N GLY A 232 -0.02 5.01 18.54
CA GLY A 232 -0.52 4.36 17.33
C GLY A 232 0.19 4.88 16.08
N SER A 233 -0.58 5.50 15.19
CA SER A 233 -0.11 5.93 13.87
C SER A 233 -0.21 7.43 13.65
N VAL A 234 0.76 7.99 12.93
CA VAL A 234 0.61 9.29 12.25
C VAL A 234 0.30 9.07 10.77
N LEU A 235 -0.74 9.73 10.28
CA LEU A 235 -1.04 9.85 8.84
C LEU A 235 -0.81 11.30 8.41
N ILE A 236 -0.08 11.47 7.31
CA ILE A 236 0.28 12.77 6.74
C ILE A 236 -0.13 12.76 5.27
N GLU A 237 -0.93 13.73 4.83
CA GLU A 237 -1.47 13.82 3.48
C GLU A 237 -1.40 15.26 2.94
N GLU A 238 -1.02 15.42 1.67
CA GLU A 238 -0.93 16.73 0.97
C GLU A 238 -0.07 17.76 1.75
N VAL A 239 1.24 17.55 1.85
CA VAL A 239 2.15 18.48 2.58
C VAL A 239 3.31 18.98 1.72
N GLU A 240 3.65 20.26 1.85
CA GLU A 240 4.63 20.94 0.99
C GLU A 240 5.53 21.89 1.79
N GLY A 241 6.86 21.81 1.62
CA GLY A 241 7.81 22.72 2.28
C GLY A 241 7.87 22.58 3.82
N CYS A 242 7.41 21.47 4.38
CA CYS A 242 7.16 21.31 5.81
C CYS A 242 8.31 20.58 6.55
N VAL A 243 8.44 20.84 7.85
CA VAL A 243 9.36 20.14 8.75
C VAL A 243 8.58 19.41 9.84
N PHE A 244 8.79 18.12 9.98
CA PHE A 244 8.10 17.24 10.93
C PHE A 244 9.10 16.61 11.89
N VAL A 245 8.88 16.73 13.20
CA VAL A 245 9.67 16.02 14.23
C VAL A 245 8.71 15.18 15.07
N LEU A 246 8.71 13.86 14.81
CA LEU A 246 7.63 12.95 15.21
C LEU A 246 8.20 11.63 15.78
N ALA A 247 7.64 11.17 16.91
CA ALA A 247 7.87 9.83 17.43
C ALA A 247 6.56 9.02 17.39
N SER A 248 6.53 7.87 16.72
CA SER A 248 5.29 7.09 16.54
C SER A 248 5.54 5.59 16.28
N HIS A 249 4.57 4.71 16.54
CA HIS A 249 4.74 3.29 16.17
C HIS A 249 4.73 3.08 14.67
N GLN A 250 3.82 3.75 13.94
CA GLN A 250 3.75 3.72 12.46
C GLN A 250 3.57 5.12 11.88
N ILE A 251 4.26 5.43 10.77
CA ILE A 251 4.07 6.68 10.03
C ILE A 251 3.76 6.36 8.56
N ARG A 252 2.73 7.01 8.03
CA ARG A 252 2.36 6.96 6.60
C ARG A 252 2.28 8.38 6.04
N VAL A 253 2.89 8.57 4.87
CA VAL A 253 2.95 9.86 4.19
C VAL A 253 2.40 9.70 2.76
N HIS A 254 1.44 10.54 2.39
CA HIS A 254 0.83 10.59 1.07
C HIS A 254 0.99 11.99 0.47
N HIS A 255 1.41 12.07 -0.80
CA HIS A 255 1.51 13.32 -1.57
C HIS A 255 2.35 14.43 -0.88
N ALA A 256 3.47 14.07 -0.26
CA ALA A 256 4.39 15.02 0.37
C ALA A 256 5.49 15.51 -0.60
N ARG A 257 5.83 16.80 -0.52
CA ARG A 257 6.79 17.47 -1.42
C ARG A 257 7.79 18.31 -0.65
N ALA A 258 9.08 18.20 -0.99
CA ALA A 258 10.15 19.07 -0.46
C ALA A 258 10.05 19.28 1.06
N SER A 259 9.96 18.19 1.82
CA SER A 259 9.63 18.20 3.26
C SER A 259 10.53 17.26 4.05
N ASP A 260 10.91 17.68 5.26
CA ASP A 260 11.90 17.01 6.11
C ASP A 260 11.24 16.31 7.31
N PHE A 261 11.63 15.07 7.57
CA PHE A 261 11.02 14.17 8.55
C PHE A 261 12.05 13.62 9.54
N TYR A 262 12.07 14.17 10.74
CA TYR A 262 12.92 13.78 11.87
C TYR A 262 12.16 12.78 12.72
N LEU A 263 12.40 11.49 12.49
CA LEU A 263 11.52 10.41 12.95
C LEU A 263 12.18 9.51 13.99
N ARG A 264 11.37 9.05 14.94
CA ARG A 264 11.62 7.82 15.70
C ARG A 264 10.42 6.90 15.51
N VAL A 265 10.67 5.69 15.03
CA VAL A 265 9.60 4.75 14.68
C VAL A 265 9.89 3.31 15.09
N ARG A 266 8.83 2.54 15.43
CA ARG A 266 8.93 1.09 15.67
C ARG A 266 8.81 0.24 14.40
N SER A 267 8.21 0.79 13.34
CA SER A 267 8.21 0.19 12.00
C SER A 267 8.71 1.17 10.94
N ARG A 268 9.30 0.65 9.87
CA ARG A 268 9.62 1.39 8.63
C ARG A 268 8.51 2.37 8.21
N PRO A 269 8.82 3.66 7.96
CA PRO A 269 7.84 4.61 7.41
C PRO A 269 7.40 4.19 6.01
N ILE A 270 6.16 4.49 5.64
CA ILE A 270 5.61 4.21 4.30
C ILE A 270 5.31 5.53 3.60
N ILE A 271 5.76 5.68 2.34
CA ILE A 271 5.47 6.83 1.49
C ILE A 271 4.72 6.42 0.21
N GLU A 272 3.80 7.26 -0.26
CA GLU A 272 3.06 7.11 -1.52
C GLU A 272 2.89 8.50 -2.17
N ASP A 273 3.10 8.64 -3.49
CA ASP A 273 3.10 9.92 -4.25
C ASP A 273 3.99 11.07 -3.71
N CYS A 274 5.01 10.74 -2.93
CA CYS A 274 5.93 11.73 -2.37
C CYS A 274 7.09 12.06 -3.34
N SER A 275 7.71 13.24 -3.19
CA SER A 275 8.91 13.62 -3.96
C SER A 275 9.80 14.64 -3.23
N GLY A 276 11.12 14.40 -3.21
CA GLY A 276 12.08 15.26 -2.50
C GLY A 276 11.84 15.29 -0.99
N VAL A 277 11.46 14.16 -0.39
CA VAL A 277 11.24 14.05 1.07
C VAL A 277 12.47 13.47 1.76
N ARG A 278 12.91 14.08 2.86
CA ARG A 278 14.22 13.77 3.48
C ARG A 278 14.04 13.27 4.91
N PHE A 279 14.78 12.23 5.28
CA PHE A 279 14.59 11.53 6.56
C PHE A 279 15.80 11.65 7.48
N ALA A 280 15.54 11.92 8.75
CA ALA A 280 16.51 12.19 9.81
C ALA A 280 16.11 11.49 11.13
N PRO A 281 17.02 11.31 12.10
CA PRO A 281 16.66 10.84 13.43
C PRO A 281 15.84 11.90 14.20
N TYR A 282 14.96 11.46 15.09
CA TYR A 282 14.20 12.33 16.00
C TYR A 282 15.12 13.15 16.92
N CYS A 283 14.85 14.46 17.03
CA CYS A 283 15.70 15.42 17.73
C CYS A 283 14.98 16.31 18.75
N LEU A 284 13.72 15.99 19.11
CA LEU A 284 12.92 16.79 20.03
C LEU A 284 13.25 16.50 21.50
N SER A 285 13.30 17.56 22.31
CA SER A 285 13.38 17.50 23.77
C SER A 285 12.41 18.48 24.43
N TYR A 286 11.78 18.06 25.52
CA TYR A 286 10.95 18.90 26.41
C TYR A 286 10.84 18.24 27.79
N ASP A 287 10.39 18.96 28.82
CA ASP A 287 10.28 18.38 30.17
C ASP A 287 9.25 17.24 30.21
N GLY A 288 9.70 16.04 30.59
CA GLY A 288 8.90 14.82 30.60
C GLY A 288 9.06 13.89 29.38
N ILE A 289 9.73 14.30 28.30
CA ILE A 289 9.85 13.50 27.05
C ILE A 289 10.34 12.05 27.28
N GLU A 290 11.28 11.82 28.19
CA GLU A 290 11.78 10.48 28.51
C GLU A 290 10.71 9.57 29.11
N ARG A 291 9.79 10.14 29.90
CA ARG A 291 8.65 9.42 30.48
C ARG A 291 7.64 9.07 29.40
N ASP A 292 7.29 10.05 28.56
CA ASP A 292 6.34 9.88 27.47
C ASP A 292 6.84 8.83 26.45
N LEU A 293 8.13 8.87 26.10
CA LEU A 293 8.77 7.87 25.22
C LEU A 293 8.73 6.48 25.85
N LYS A 294 8.97 6.38 27.15
CA LYS A 294 8.94 5.08 27.87
C LYS A 294 7.53 4.52 28.00
N GLU A 295 6.54 5.33 28.37
CA GLU A 295 5.13 4.93 28.45
C GLU A 295 4.61 4.49 27.07
N SER A 296 5.06 5.14 26.00
CA SER A 296 4.72 4.79 24.61
C SER A 296 5.58 3.67 24.00
N ASN A 297 6.58 3.10 24.69
CA ASN A 297 7.51 2.09 24.16
C ASN A 297 8.30 2.58 22.92
N LEU A 298 8.69 3.86 22.94
CA LEU A 298 9.50 4.59 21.96
C LEU A 298 10.80 5.13 22.60
N ASP A 299 11.21 4.62 23.77
CA ASP A 299 12.47 4.94 24.44
C ASP A 299 13.70 4.38 23.68
N GLU A 300 13.59 3.16 23.17
CA GLU A 300 14.58 2.55 22.26
C GLU A 300 14.59 3.24 20.87
N GLU A 301 15.76 3.68 20.42
CA GLU A 301 15.98 4.00 19.00
C GLU A 301 16.22 2.72 18.19
N THR A 302 15.55 2.57 17.06
CA THR A 302 15.60 1.35 16.23
C THR A 302 16.25 1.55 14.87
N GLY A 303 16.49 2.80 14.44
CA GLY A 303 17.04 3.11 13.11
C GLY A 303 16.05 2.86 11.95
N ASN A 304 14.80 2.46 12.22
CA ASN A 304 13.79 2.26 11.19
C ASN A 304 13.45 3.54 10.40
N TRP A 305 13.74 4.73 10.95
CA TRP A 305 13.58 6.02 10.25
C TRP A 305 14.38 6.11 8.95
N ALA A 306 15.53 5.42 8.87
CA ALA A 306 16.38 5.39 7.67
C ALA A 306 15.96 4.34 6.62
N ASN A 307 14.91 3.56 6.91
CA ASN A 307 14.47 2.42 6.09
C ASN A 307 13.04 2.64 5.60
N VAL A 308 12.86 3.50 4.60
CA VAL A 308 11.54 3.95 4.12
C VAL A 308 11.01 3.07 2.98
N ASP A 309 9.78 2.58 3.11
CA ASP A 309 9.05 1.84 2.08
C ASP A 309 8.29 2.81 1.15
N ASP A 310 8.80 3.00 -0.08
CA ASP A 310 8.05 3.67 -1.15
C ASP A 310 7.09 2.69 -1.81
N PHE A 311 5.78 2.92 -1.65
CA PHE A 311 4.75 1.96 -2.01
C PHE A 311 4.38 1.96 -3.51
N LYS A 312 4.87 2.95 -4.27
CA LYS A 312 4.70 3.03 -5.75
C LYS A 312 6.01 2.78 -6.51
N TRP A 313 7.16 2.80 -5.85
CA TRP A 313 8.44 2.49 -6.48
C TRP A 313 8.70 0.98 -6.58
N LEU A 314 8.36 0.40 -7.73
CA LEU A 314 8.43 -1.06 -7.95
C LEU A 314 9.78 -1.55 -8.51
N LYS A 315 10.87 -0.82 -8.30
CA LYS A 315 12.21 -1.14 -8.83
C LYS A 315 13.14 -1.56 -7.69
N ALA A 316 14.11 -2.43 -7.99
CA ALA A 316 15.07 -2.95 -7.01
C ALA A 316 16.19 -1.97 -6.61
N VAL A 317 16.25 -0.78 -7.22
CA VAL A 317 17.13 0.32 -6.82
C VAL A 317 16.41 1.22 -5.81
N GLN A 318 17.14 2.01 -5.02
CA GLN A 318 16.54 3.01 -4.12
C GLN A 318 15.59 3.96 -4.88
N SER A 319 14.50 4.38 -4.22
CA SER A 319 13.58 5.35 -4.81
C SER A 319 14.20 6.75 -4.83
N PRO A 320 14.14 7.50 -5.94
CA PRO A 320 14.59 8.89 -6.01
C PRO A 320 13.61 9.86 -5.31
N ASN A 321 12.48 9.36 -4.81
CA ASN A 321 11.47 10.16 -4.13
C ASN A 321 11.91 10.56 -2.72
N TRP A 322 12.85 9.83 -2.11
CA TRP A 322 13.32 10.07 -0.75
C TRP A 322 14.84 9.86 -0.57
N GLU A 323 15.40 10.58 0.40
CA GLU A 323 16.81 10.46 0.78
C GLU A 323 17.00 10.61 2.31
N ILE A 324 18.21 10.33 2.79
CA ILE A 324 18.63 10.62 4.16
C ILE A 324 19.14 12.06 4.21
N LEU A 325 18.65 12.84 5.17
CA LEU A 325 19.08 14.22 5.37
C LEU A 325 20.55 14.25 5.88
N PRO A 326 21.46 15.01 5.26
CA PRO A 326 22.82 15.19 5.77
C PRO A 326 22.84 15.86 7.15
N GLU A 327 23.72 15.44 8.04
CA GLU A 327 23.86 16.04 9.38
C GLU A 327 24.17 17.54 9.34
N SER A 328 24.81 18.02 8.27
CA SER A 328 25.11 19.43 8.02
C SER A 328 23.87 20.30 7.68
N GLU A 329 22.74 19.68 7.33
CA GLU A 329 21.47 20.35 7.03
C GLU A 329 20.39 20.06 8.08
N SER A 330 20.71 19.27 9.10
CA SER A 330 19.84 18.98 10.23
C SER A 330 19.54 20.25 11.04
N VAL A 331 18.28 20.45 11.46
CA VAL A 331 17.88 21.55 12.36
C VAL A 331 18.42 21.43 13.79
N GLY A 332 19.21 20.38 14.07
CA GLY A 332 19.84 20.15 15.38
C GLY A 332 18.85 19.67 16.45
N GLY A 333 19.26 19.77 17.72
CA GLY A 333 18.40 19.44 18.86
C GLY A 333 17.33 20.53 19.07
N VAL A 334 16.06 20.16 18.90
CA VAL A 334 14.93 21.08 19.08
C VAL A 334 14.41 20.97 20.50
N THR A 335 14.47 22.06 21.27
CA THR A 335 13.96 22.10 22.64
C THR A 335 12.66 22.90 22.71
N ILE A 336 11.55 22.27 23.12
CA ILE A 336 10.34 22.99 23.53
C ILE A 336 10.46 23.28 25.04
N LEU A 337 10.56 24.55 25.39
CA LEU A 337 10.38 25.01 26.76
C LEU A 337 8.88 25.14 27.04
N ASN A 338 8.39 24.50 28.12
CA ASN A 338 7.07 24.80 28.65
C ASN A 338 7.11 26.21 29.26
N SER A 339 6.19 27.07 28.82
CA SER A 339 6.01 28.41 29.39
C SER A 339 5.19 28.32 30.67
N ASP A 340 5.85 28.08 31.81
CA ASP A 340 5.22 28.14 33.14
C ASP A 340 4.47 29.47 33.35
N LYS A 341 3.22 29.39 33.82
CA LYS A 341 2.40 30.56 34.16
C LYS A 341 1.24 30.24 35.11
#